data_AF-A0A2W4P3C1-F1
#
_entry.id   AF-A0A2W4P3C1-F1
#
_cell.length_a   1.000
_cell.length_b   1.000
_cell.length_c   1.000
_cell.angle_alpha   90.00
_cell.angle_beta   90.00
_cell.angle_gamma   90.00
#
_symmetry.space_group_name_H-M   'P 1'
#
loop_
_entity.id
_entity.type
_entity.pdbx_description
1 polymer ?
#
loop_
_entity_poly.entity_id
_entity_poly.type
_entity_poly.pdbx_seq_one_letter_code
_entity_poly.pdbx_strand_id
1 'polypeptide(L)'
;MKRLVLIVAATIALNVGYSQGDFRKGFIITHDKDTVYGLVAFREGTRAYHECVFKRSADQQSTTYAPLDISGYGFINDKVFESRDVALRGQAPTTAFLEVLVKGLVTLYRVDDAYLVQEEDGELQQLIDELYRDVVKGRTVLRHSNEHIKVLNPLLFDCVETRELVQKAKMTQRSLTKLIERYNECVDAPAVTPKEAKPWFKVRPAIAGGVLLSNLEFDEHPYYDHLSGTFERATMPFFGLSGDFLSPRISERFSVNIAAFFSAAKYNGYTNIYYLGATIEHWVDIDLPQIKVPMGFRYTFPAGGVMPYINAGISSTFHLDRKSHWLERWEYNGTVTIDEKDEALKIKASQTGWWGGVGIQKPIGDKFVLFGEVRYERTDGIAESFLQAEPRFGSTISNVRFVIGVNLK
;
A
#
# COMPACT_ATOMS: atom_id res chain seq x y z
N MET A 1 18.54 22.62 4.70
CA MET A 1 17.76 21.38 4.92
C MET A 1 17.20 20.76 3.64
N LYS A 2 16.47 21.49 2.78
CA LYS A 2 15.93 20.96 1.49
C LYS A 2 16.98 20.28 0.59
N ARG A 3 18.19 20.86 0.49
CA ARG A 3 19.32 20.30 -0.29
C ARG A 3 19.89 19.00 0.31
N LEU A 4 19.85 18.85 1.64
CA LEU A 4 20.41 17.68 2.33
C LEU A 4 19.47 16.47 2.21
N VAL A 5 18.15 16.69 2.25
CA VAL A 5 17.13 15.67 1.98
C VAL A 5 17.23 15.17 0.52
N LEU A 6 17.44 16.07 -0.44
CA LEU A 6 17.66 15.72 -1.85
C LEU A 6 18.94 14.88 -2.05
N ILE A 7 20.02 15.21 -1.35
CA ILE A 7 21.29 14.46 -1.44
C ILE A 7 21.16 13.06 -0.83
N VAL A 8 20.48 12.92 0.32
CA VAL A 8 20.21 11.62 0.95
C VAL A 8 19.26 10.76 0.10
N ALA A 9 18.20 11.37 -0.47
CA ALA A 9 17.31 10.69 -1.41
C ALA A 9 18.06 10.24 -2.68
N ALA A 10 18.97 11.06 -3.20
CA ALA A 10 19.79 10.72 -4.37
C ALA A 10 20.83 9.62 -4.07
N THR A 11 21.45 9.61 -2.89
CA THR A 11 22.42 8.55 -2.51
C THR A 11 21.74 7.21 -2.21
N ILE A 12 20.51 7.22 -1.68
CA ILE A 12 19.69 6.01 -1.57
C ILE A 12 19.30 5.53 -2.98
N ALA A 13 18.86 6.43 -3.88
CA ALA A 13 18.50 6.06 -5.24
C ALA A 13 19.67 5.47 -6.06
N LEU A 14 20.90 5.98 -5.88
CA LEU A 14 22.08 5.50 -6.58
C LEU A 14 22.56 4.12 -6.09
N ASN A 15 22.35 3.76 -4.83
CA ASN A 15 22.66 2.41 -4.32
C ASN A 15 21.56 1.38 -4.61
N VAL A 16 20.33 1.82 -4.87
CA VAL A 16 19.26 0.95 -5.41
C VAL A 16 19.55 0.56 -6.88
N GLY A 17 20.46 1.28 -7.55
CA GLY A 17 20.94 0.98 -8.91
C GLY A 17 21.73 -0.33 -9.04
N TYR A 18 22.26 -0.88 -7.93
CA TYR A 18 22.73 -2.28 -7.86
C TYR A 18 21.62 -3.17 -7.32
N SER A 19 20.49 -3.20 -8.01
CA SER A 19 19.46 -4.22 -7.79
C SER A 19 20.06 -5.58 -8.19
N GLN A 20 20.69 -6.27 -7.24
CA GLN A 20 20.77 -7.71 -7.32
C GLN A 20 19.32 -8.19 -7.29
N GLY A 21 18.82 -8.68 -8.43
CA GLY A 21 17.46 -9.21 -8.51
C GLY A 21 17.18 -10.19 -7.37
N ASP A 22 15.92 -10.28 -6.94
CA ASP A 22 15.46 -11.20 -5.90
C ASP A 22 15.61 -12.66 -6.37
N PHE A 23 16.82 -13.22 -6.34
CA PHE A 23 17.09 -14.59 -6.76
C PHE A 23 16.77 -15.57 -5.63
N ARG A 24 15.85 -16.51 -5.90
CA ARG A 24 15.40 -17.52 -4.94
C ARG A 24 15.68 -18.92 -5.45
N LYS A 25 15.78 -19.89 -4.54
CA LYS A 25 15.95 -21.31 -4.91
C LYS A 25 14.77 -21.74 -5.79
N GLY A 26 15.08 -22.31 -6.94
CA GLY A 26 14.10 -22.71 -7.94
C GLY A 26 14.68 -23.68 -8.96
N PHE A 27 13.95 -23.85 -10.05
CA PHE A 27 14.30 -24.79 -11.11
C PHE A 27 13.72 -24.36 -12.45
N ILE A 28 14.30 -24.90 -13.52
CA ILE A 28 13.72 -24.90 -14.87
C ILE A 28 13.47 -26.34 -15.30
N ILE A 29 12.51 -26.54 -16.20
CA ILE A 29 12.18 -27.83 -16.81
C ILE A 29 12.53 -27.72 -18.30
N THR A 30 13.47 -28.53 -18.78
CA THR A 30 13.85 -28.55 -20.19
C THR A 30 12.76 -29.19 -21.06
N HIS A 31 12.88 -29.08 -22.38
CA HIS A 31 11.98 -29.77 -23.31
C HIS A 31 12.07 -31.30 -23.22
N ASP A 32 13.26 -31.81 -22.87
CA ASP A 32 13.49 -33.24 -22.57
C ASP A 32 12.89 -33.67 -21.21
N LYS A 33 12.18 -32.76 -20.52
CA LYS A 33 11.56 -32.95 -19.20
C LYS A 33 12.55 -33.16 -18.06
N ASP A 34 13.82 -32.81 -18.27
CA ASP A 34 14.81 -32.76 -17.19
C ASP A 34 14.61 -31.52 -16.32
N THR A 35 14.77 -31.70 -15.00
CA THR A 35 14.68 -30.59 -14.05
C THR A 35 16.09 -30.12 -13.66
N VAL A 36 16.38 -28.84 -13.90
CA VAL A 36 17.66 -28.22 -13.54
C VAL A 36 17.44 -27.24 -12.39
N TYR A 37 18.02 -27.57 -11.23
CA TYR A 37 17.93 -26.73 -10.03
C TYR A 37 18.95 -25.59 -10.03
N GLY A 38 18.58 -24.47 -9.43
CA GLY A 38 19.43 -23.30 -9.30
C GLY A 38 18.71 -22.14 -8.60
N LEU A 39 18.94 -20.93 -9.11
CA LEU A 39 18.35 -19.70 -8.62
C LEU A 39 17.52 -19.04 -9.73
N VAL A 40 16.26 -18.75 -9.43
CA VAL A 40 15.33 -18.06 -10.34
C VAL A 40 15.09 -16.65 -9.81
N ALA A 41 15.12 -15.65 -10.68
CA ALA A 41 14.76 -14.28 -10.31
C ALA A 41 13.25 -14.19 -10.03
N PHE A 42 12.89 -13.94 -8.78
CA PHE A 42 11.53 -13.76 -8.32
C PHE A 42 10.94 -12.44 -8.83
N ARG A 43 9.91 -12.56 -9.64
CA ARG A 43 9.21 -11.46 -10.28
C ARG A 43 7.72 -11.57 -9.99
N GLU A 44 7.13 -10.43 -9.65
CA GLU A 44 5.68 -10.27 -9.56
C GLU A 44 5.20 -9.45 -10.75
N GLY A 45 3.97 -9.69 -11.19
CA GLY A 45 3.39 -9.05 -12.37
C GLY A 45 3.68 -9.79 -13.67
N THR A 46 3.36 -9.13 -14.79
CA THR A 46 3.21 -9.74 -16.12
C THR A 46 4.49 -10.37 -16.68
N ARG A 47 5.68 -9.83 -16.33
CA ARG A 47 6.97 -10.38 -16.78
C ARG A 47 7.18 -11.84 -16.40
N ALA A 48 6.60 -12.30 -15.29
CA ALA A 48 6.70 -13.70 -14.89
C ALA A 48 6.09 -14.67 -15.93
N TYR A 49 5.16 -14.21 -16.75
CA TYR A 49 4.53 -15.03 -17.78
C TYR A 49 5.32 -15.06 -19.11
N HIS A 50 6.35 -14.22 -19.26
CA HIS A 50 7.07 -14.05 -20.53
C HIS A 50 8.57 -14.34 -20.43
N GLU A 51 9.16 -14.29 -19.25
CA GLU A 51 10.59 -14.54 -19.08
C GLU A 51 10.96 -15.11 -17.71
N CYS A 52 11.82 -16.12 -17.72
CA CYS A 52 12.46 -16.69 -16.54
C CYS A 52 13.96 -16.35 -16.58
N VAL A 53 14.46 -15.63 -15.56
CA VAL A 53 15.90 -15.39 -15.42
C VAL A 53 16.47 -16.39 -14.42
N PHE A 54 17.37 -17.24 -14.88
CA PHE A 54 17.90 -18.38 -14.14
C PHE A 54 19.43 -18.31 -14.02
N LYS A 55 19.95 -18.78 -12.89
CA LYS A 55 21.37 -19.01 -12.63
C LYS A 55 21.56 -20.40 -12.04
N ARG A 56 22.56 -21.16 -12.49
CA ARG A 56 22.84 -22.48 -11.91
C ARG A 56 23.42 -22.39 -10.50
N SER A 57 24.22 -21.35 -10.24
CA SER A 57 24.76 -21.02 -8.91
C SER A 57 24.89 -19.50 -8.75
N ALA A 58 25.20 -19.04 -7.53
CA ALA A 58 25.30 -17.62 -7.20
C ALA A 58 26.35 -16.86 -8.04
N ASP A 59 27.47 -17.53 -8.36
CA ASP A 59 28.63 -16.95 -9.05
C ASP A 59 28.52 -17.02 -10.59
N GLN A 60 27.51 -17.75 -11.10
CA GLN A 60 27.31 -17.87 -12.54
C GLN A 60 26.51 -16.70 -13.12
N GLN A 61 26.78 -16.41 -14.39
CA GLN A 61 25.97 -15.46 -15.16
C GLN A 61 24.54 -15.98 -15.30
N SER A 62 23.60 -15.03 -15.36
CA SER A 62 22.19 -15.35 -15.56
C SER A 62 21.87 -15.59 -17.03
N THR A 63 21.06 -16.59 -17.30
CA THR A 63 20.42 -16.85 -18.59
C THR A 63 18.95 -16.46 -18.51
N THR A 64 18.43 -15.77 -19.52
CA THR A 64 17.00 -15.49 -19.65
C THR A 64 16.38 -16.51 -20.60
N TYR A 65 15.32 -17.17 -20.17
CA TYR A 65 14.53 -18.11 -20.94
C TYR A 65 13.14 -17.53 -21.22
N ALA A 66 12.71 -17.62 -22.47
CA ALA A 66 11.35 -17.39 -22.91
C ALA A 66 10.53 -18.70 -22.85
N PRO A 67 9.19 -18.64 -22.95
CA PRO A 67 8.30 -19.82 -22.93
C PRO A 67 8.65 -20.88 -23.98
N LEU A 68 9.22 -20.47 -25.11
CA LEU A 68 9.64 -21.39 -26.18
C LEU A 68 10.97 -22.10 -25.88
N ASP A 69 11.77 -21.59 -24.93
CA ASP A 69 13.11 -22.12 -24.66
C ASP A 69 13.10 -23.30 -23.68
N ILE A 70 12.09 -23.37 -22.80
CA ILE A 70 11.96 -24.37 -21.73
C ILE A 70 10.49 -24.79 -21.57
N SER A 71 10.23 -25.97 -21.01
CA SER A 71 8.87 -26.47 -20.74
C SER A 71 8.20 -25.84 -19.52
N GLY A 72 8.97 -25.20 -18.63
CA GLY A 72 8.44 -24.54 -17.45
C GLY A 72 9.53 -24.15 -16.47
N TYR A 73 9.15 -23.47 -15.40
CA TYR A 73 10.06 -23.09 -14.32
C TYR A 73 9.30 -22.95 -13.00
N GLY A 74 10.02 -22.91 -11.89
CA GLY A 74 9.38 -22.75 -10.60
C GLY A 74 10.33 -22.41 -9.47
N PHE A 75 9.73 -22.21 -8.31
CA PHE A 75 10.40 -21.89 -7.06
C PHE A 75 10.15 -23.03 -6.07
N ILE A 76 11.16 -23.38 -5.27
CA ILE A 76 11.01 -24.45 -4.27
C ILE A 76 9.91 -24.07 -3.27
N ASN A 77 8.89 -24.92 -3.09
CA ASN A 77 7.73 -24.73 -2.21
C ASN A 77 6.90 -23.45 -2.51
N ASP A 78 6.92 -22.96 -3.75
CA ASP A 78 6.30 -21.69 -4.13
C ASP A 78 5.74 -21.80 -5.57
N LYS A 79 5.65 -20.70 -6.33
CA LYS A 79 5.05 -20.66 -7.68
C LYS A 79 5.69 -21.69 -8.62
N VAL A 80 4.87 -22.28 -9.48
CA VAL A 80 5.28 -23.12 -10.61
C VAL A 80 4.60 -22.59 -11.86
N PHE A 81 5.33 -22.61 -12.97
CA PHE A 81 4.87 -22.14 -14.27
C PHE A 81 5.14 -23.19 -15.34
N GLU A 82 4.19 -23.35 -16.25
CA GLU A 82 4.28 -24.26 -17.40
C GLU A 82 4.19 -23.49 -18.71
N SER A 83 5.06 -23.78 -19.67
CA SER A 83 4.97 -23.21 -21.01
C SER A 83 3.79 -23.82 -21.76
N ARG A 84 2.85 -22.98 -22.18
CA ARG A 84 1.66 -23.40 -22.93
C ARG A 84 1.37 -22.41 -24.06
N ASP A 85 0.87 -22.94 -25.16
CA ASP A 85 0.20 -22.13 -26.17
C ASP A 85 -1.16 -21.70 -25.62
N VAL A 86 -1.42 -20.39 -25.70
CA VAL A 86 -2.62 -19.79 -25.14
C VAL A 86 -3.27 -18.87 -26.17
N ALA A 87 -4.59 -19.02 -26.32
CA ALA A 87 -5.41 -18.15 -27.13
C ALA A 87 -6.41 -17.43 -26.22
N LEU A 88 -6.08 -16.19 -25.84
CA LEU A 88 -6.99 -15.35 -25.04
C LEU A 88 -7.94 -14.60 -25.97
N ARG A 89 -9.21 -14.47 -25.57
CA ARG A 89 -10.22 -13.71 -26.30
C ARG A 89 -9.72 -12.29 -26.57
N GLY A 90 -9.79 -11.89 -27.84
CA GLY A 90 -9.39 -10.55 -28.27
C GLY A 90 -7.88 -10.35 -28.39
N GLN A 91 -7.08 -11.41 -28.26
CA GLN A 91 -5.62 -11.36 -28.40
C GLN A 91 -5.14 -12.37 -29.46
N ALA A 92 -3.97 -12.11 -30.04
CA ALA A 92 -3.33 -13.07 -30.93
C ALA A 92 -2.85 -14.28 -30.11
N PRO A 93 -2.98 -15.52 -30.61
CA PRO A 93 -2.39 -16.70 -29.98
C PRO A 93 -0.90 -16.51 -29.73
N THR A 94 -0.44 -16.93 -28.56
CA THR A 94 0.96 -16.78 -28.14
C THR A 94 1.37 -17.92 -27.21
N THR A 95 2.66 -18.12 -27.00
CA THR A 95 3.18 -19.04 -25.98
C THR A 95 3.56 -18.25 -24.74
N ALA A 96 3.07 -18.68 -23.58
CA ALA A 96 3.34 -18.03 -22.30
C ALA A 96 3.67 -19.06 -21.22
N PHE A 97 4.37 -18.62 -20.18
CA PHE A 97 4.51 -19.37 -18.94
C PHE A 97 3.25 -19.18 -18.11
N LEU A 98 2.38 -20.18 -18.01
CA LEU A 98 1.16 -20.13 -17.23
C LEU A 98 1.44 -20.49 -15.76
N GLU A 99 1.04 -19.63 -14.83
CA GLU A 99 1.14 -19.93 -13.39
C GLU A 99 0.14 -21.03 -13.03
N VAL A 100 0.65 -22.14 -12.49
CA VAL A 100 -0.16 -23.23 -11.97
C VAL A 100 -0.70 -22.82 -10.60
N LEU A 101 -2.03 -22.72 -10.46
CA LEU A 101 -2.69 -22.36 -9.21
C LEU A 101 -3.14 -23.61 -8.44
N VAL A 102 -3.63 -24.61 -9.16
CA VAL A 102 -4.01 -25.95 -8.67
C VAL A 102 -3.73 -26.93 -9.79
N LYS A 103 -3.06 -28.04 -9.51
CA LYS A 103 -2.82 -29.12 -10.46
C LYS A 103 -3.50 -30.40 -9.98
N GLY A 104 -4.29 -31.03 -10.82
CA GLY A 104 -5.06 -32.23 -10.52
C GLY A 104 -5.80 -32.70 -11.78
N LEU A 105 -6.89 -33.45 -11.63
CA LEU A 105 -7.73 -33.87 -12.77
C LEU A 105 -8.21 -32.66 -13.57
N VAL A 106 -8.64 -31.61 -12.88
CA VAL A 106 -8.77 -30.27 -13.46
C VAL A 106 -7.67 -29.38 -12.90
N THR A 107 -6.89 -28.81 -13.80
CA THR A 107 -5.81 -27.87 -13.51
C THR A 107 -6.28 -26.44 -13.75
N LEU A 108 -6.01 -25.56 -12.78
CA LEU A 108 -6.30 -24.14 -12.84
C LEU A 108 -5.00 -23.37 -13.10
N TYR A 109 -5.01 -22.56 -14.15
CA TYR A 109 -3.91 -21.71 -14.55
C TYR A 109 -4.26 -20.23 -14.45
N ARG A 110 -3.22 -19.39 -14.38
CA ARG A 110 -3.31 -17.95 -14.58
C ARG A 110 -2.22 -17.45 -15.55
N VAL A 111 -2.59 -16.53 -16.43
CA VAL A 111 -1.68 -15.72 -17.23
C VAL A 111 -2.19 -14.29 -17.21
N ASP A 112 -1.34 -13.34 -16.85
CA ASP A 112 -1.73 -11.97 -16.55
C ASP A 112 -2.95 -11.90 -15.60
N ASP A 113 -4.06 -11.32 -16.07
CA ASP A 113 -5.34 -11.22 -15.37
C ASP A 113 -6.35 -12.32 -15.77
N ALA A 114 -5.99 -13.18 -16.73
CA ALA A 114 -6.86 -14.25 -17.24
C ALA A 114 -6.66 -15.55 -16.44
N TYR A 115 -7.78 -16.24 -16.19
CA TYR A 115 -7.79 -17.59 -15.64
C TYR A 115 -8.14 -18.59 -16.72
N LEU A 116 -7.48 -19.74 -16.71
CA LEU A 116 -7.75 -20.83 -17.64
C LEU A 116 -7.85 -22.14 -16.88
N VAL A 117 -8.63 -23.06 -17.41
CA VAL A 117 -8.79 -24.41 -16.88
C VAL A 117 -8.49 -25.43 -17.96
N GLN A 118 -7.97 -26.57 -17.54
CA GLN A 118 -7.70 -27.70 -18.41
C GLN A 118 -7.98 -28.98 -17.63
N GLU A 119 -8.75 -29.88 -18.22
CA GLU A 119 -8.80 -31.28 -17.77
C GLU A 119 -7.54 -32.01 -18.28
N GLU A 120 -7.11 -33.10 -17.65
CA GLU A 120 -5.82 -33.77 -17.93
C GLU A 120 -5.49 -33.93 -19.43
N ASP A 121 -6.47 -34.35 -20.24
CA ASP A 121 -6.35 -34.52 -21.71
C ASP A 121 -7.18 -33.49 -22.51
N GLY A 122 -7.74 -32.49 -21.84
CA GLY A 122 -8.65 -31.51 -22.44
C GLY A 122 -7.93 -30.32 -23.09
N GLU A 123 -8.70 -29.54 -23.86
CA GLU A 123 -8.22 -28.24 -24.35
C GLU A 123 -8.17 -27.21 -23.21
N LEU A 124 -7.22 -26.28 -23.32
CA LEU A 124 -7.08 -25.16 -22.40
C LEU A 124 -8.20 -24.14 -22.66
N GLN A 125 -9.07 -23.93 -21.68
CA GLN A 125 -10.26 -23.08 -21.82
C GLN A 125 -10.16 -21.84 -20.94
N GLN A 126 -10.36 -20.66 -21.53
CA GLN A 126 -10.37 -19.40 -20.80
C GLN A 126 -11.68 -19.22 -20.02
N LEU A 127 -11.57 -18.80 -18.76
CA LEU A 127 -12.70 -18.39 -17.93
C LEU A 127 -12.97 -16.88 -18.13
N ILE A 128 -14.19 -16.56 -18.54
CA ILE A 128 -14.58 -15.18 -18.90
C ILE A 128 -15.76 -14.71 -18.05
N ASP A 129 -15.61 -13.52 -17.49
CA ASP A 129 -16.62 -12.78 -16.74
C ASP A 129 -16.51 -11.30 -17.14
N GLU A 130 -17.29 -10.91 -18.15
CA GLU A 130 -17.27 -9.56 -18.72
C GLU A 130 -18.48 -8.75 -18.27
N LEU A 131 -18.26 -7.47 -17.97
CA LEU A 131 -19.33 -6.50 -17.71
C LEU A 131 -19.94 -6.03 -19.03
N TYR A 132 -21.24 -6.24 -19.20
CA TYR A 132 -21.99 -5.76 -20.34
C TYR A 132 -23.21 -4.93 -19.91
N ARG A 133 -23.67 -4.06 -20.80
CA ARG A 133 -24.90 -3.29 -20.61
C ARG A 133 -26.10 -4.13 -21.04
N ASP A 134 -27.08 -4.24 -20.16
CA ASP A 134 -28.36 -4.88 -20.41
C ASP A 134 -29.49 -3.86 -20.19
N VAL A 135 -30.60 -4.01 -20.91
CA VAL A 135 -31.75 -3.12 -20.78
C VAL A 135 -32.91 -3.89 -20.18
N VAL A 136 -33.18 -3.66 -18.90
CA VAL A 136 -34.24 -4.35 -18.15
C VAL A 136 -35.33 -3.33 -17.82
N LYS A 137 -36.53 -3.53 -18.37
CA LYS A 137 -37.69 -2.64 -18.16
C LYS A 137 -37.37 -1.16 -18.48
N GLY A 138 -36.66 -0.91 -19.58
CA GLY A 138 -36.28 0.43 -20.04
C GLY A 138 -35.16 1.10 -19.26
N ARG A 139 -34.55 0.43 -18.26
CA ARG A 139 -33.37 0.93 -17.54
C ARG A 139 -32.13 0.16 -17.97
N THR A 140 -31.06 0.90 -18.26
CA THR A 140 -29.75 0.30 -18.52
C THR A 140 -29.14 -0.14 -17.19
N VAL A 141 -28.80 -1.43 -17.08
CA VAL A 141 -28.11 -2.02 -15.94
C VAL A 141 -26.82 -2.67 -16.41
N LEU A 142 -25.81 -2.70 -15.55
CA LEU A 142 -24.58 -3.47 -15.81
C LEU A 142 -24.78 -4.89 -15.28
N ARG A 143 -24.45 -5.89 -16.10
CA ARG A 143 -24.50 -7.31 -15.74
C ARG A 143 -23.18 -7.98 -16.09
N HIS A 144 -22.88 -9.02 -15.34
CA HIS A 144 -21.73 -9.90 -15.54
C HIS A 144 -22.13 -11.06 -16.45
N SER A 145 -21.21 -11.48 -17.33
CA SER A 145 -21.43 -12.65 -18.18
C SER A 145 -21.26 -13.95 -17.41
N ASN A 146 -22.10 -14.94 -17.72
CA ASN A 146 -22.03 -16.28 -17.11
C ASN A 146 -21.18 -17.25 -17.95
N GLU A 147 -20.23 -16.74 -18.74
CA GLU A 147 -19.47 -17.58 -19.67
C GLU A 147 -18.54 -18.56 -18.95
N HIS A 148 -17.84 -18.10 -17.92
CA HIS A 148 -17.06 -18.97 -17.05
C HIS A 148 -17.89 -20.11 -16.42
N ILE A 149 -19.17 -19.86 -16.10
CA ILE A 149 -20.08 -20.90 -15.58
C ILE A 149 -20.33 -21.97 -16.65
N LYS A 150 -20.45 -21.59 -17.94
CA LYS A 150 -20.65 -22.54 -19.04
C LYS A 150 -19.43 -23.44 -19.27
N VAL A 151 -18.22 -22.95 -18.97
CA VAL A 151 -16.97 -23.72 -19.03
C VAL A 151 -16.84 -24.62 -17.79
N LEU A 152 -17.07 -24.06 -16.60
CA LEU A 152 -16.87 -24.78 -15.34
C LEU A 152 -17.92 -25.86 -15.06
N ASN A 153 -19.19 -25.63 -15.39
CA ASN A 153 -20.26 -26.59 -15.13
C ASN A 153 -20.02 -27.98 -15.74
N PRO A 154 -19.69 -28.12 -17.05
CA PRO A 154 -19.42 -29.43 -17.65
C PRO A 154 -18.13 -30.04 -17.10
N LEU A 155 -17.06 -29.25 -16.94
CA LEU A 155 -15.77 -29.73 -16.43
C LEU A 155 -15.86 -30.29 -15.00
N LEU A 156 -16.74 -29.71 -14.17
CA LEU A 156 -16.87 -30.11 -12.76
C LEU A 156 -18.13 -30.96 -12.50
N PHE A 157 -18.75 -31.50 -13.56
CA PHE A 157 -20.08 -32.11 -13.51
C PHE A 157 -20.19 -33.31 -12.57
N ASP A 158 -19.11 -34.08 -12.44
CA ASP A 158 -19.03 -35.34 -11.69
C ASP A 158 -19.05 -35.15 -10.17
N CYS A 159 -18.87 -33.91 -9.69
CA CYS A 159 -19.06 -33.58 -8.29
C CYS A 159 -20.36 -32.77 -8.10
N VAL A 160 -21.37 -33.36 -7.46
CA VAL A 160 -22.65 -32.69 -7.21
C VAL A 160 -22.47 -31.42 -6.35
N GLU A 161 -21.53 -31.46 -5.40
CA GLU A 161 -21.26 -30.38 -4.45
C GLU A 161 -20.70 -29.12 -5.11
N THR A 162 -19.97 -29.25 -6.23
CA THR A 162 -19.36 -28.11 -6.93
C THR A 162 -20.37 -27.33 -7.76
N ARG A 163 -21.52 -27.92 -8.11
CA ARG A 163 -22.54 -27.26 -8.97
C ARG A 163 -23.04 -25.95 -8.40
N GLU A 164 -23.38 -25.92 -7.11
CA GLU A 164 -23.78 -24.67 -6.44
C GLU A 164 -22.61 -23.68 -6.30
N LEU A 165 -21.40 -24.21 -6.09
CA LEU A 165 -20.21 -23.39 -5.94
C LEU A 165 -19.82 -22.70 -7.25
N VAL A 166 -19.99 -23.36 -8.40
CA VAL A 166 -19.77 -22.77 -9.73
C VAL A 166 -20.66 -21.55 -9.94
N GLN A 167 -21.95 -21.62 -9.58
CA GLN A 167 -22.89 -20.50 -9.75
C GLN A 167 -22.55 -19.27 -8.90
N LYS A 168 -21.82 -19.47 -7.79
CA LYS A 168 -21.42 -18.42 -6.84
C LYS A 168 -19.95 -18.03 -7.01
N ALA A 169 -19.22 -18.69 -7.89
CA ALA A 169 -17.79 -18.50 -8.05
C ALA A 169 -17.50 -17.10 -8.60
N LYS A 170 -16.68 -16.35 -7.88
CA LYS A 170 -16.21 -15.04 -8.36
C LYS A 170 -14.96 -15.24 -9.22
N MET A 171 -14.76 -14.38 -10.22
CA MET A 171 -13.56 -14.37 -11.07
C MET A 171 -12.32 -13.85 -10.31
N THR A 172 -11.95 -14.53 -9.23
CA THR A 172 -10.83 -14.20 -8.36
C THR A 172 -10.02 -15.45 -8.09
N GLN A 173 -8.69 -15.31 -8.00
CA GLN A 173 -7.77 -16.41 -7.73
C GLN A 173 -8.24 -17.25 -6.53
N ARG A 174 -8.64 -16.61 -5.42
CA ARG A 174 -9.08 -17.31 -4.20
C ARG A 174 -10.33 -18.14 -4.41
N SER A 175 -11.34 -17.59 -5.08
CA SER A 175 -12.61 -18.30 -5.30
C SER A 175 -12.42 -19.48 -6.25
N LEU A 176 -11.68 -19.28 -7.35
CA LEU A 176 -11.43 -20.33 -8.33
C LEU A 176 -10.51 -21.42 -7.79
N THR A 177 -9.44 -21.06 -7.07
CA THR A 177 -8.55 -22.04 -6.44
C THR A 177 -9.34 -22.94 -5.49
N LYS A 178 -10.16 -22.34 -4.61
CA LYS A 178 -11.00 -23.11 -3.67
C LYS A 178 -12.00 -24.02 -4.38
N LEU A 179 -12.58 -23.56 -5.50
CA LEU A 179 -13.53 -24.35 -6.28
C LEU A 179 -12.86 -25.59 -6.90
N ILE A 180 -11.69 -25.40 -7.52
CA ILE A 180 -10.96 -26.48 -8.20
C ILE A 180 -10.29 -27.43 -7.20
N GLU A 181 -9.76 -26.92 -6.08
CA GLU A 181 -9.31 -27.75 -4.94
C GLU A 181 -10.46 -28.65 -4.46
N ARG A 182 -11.64 -28.07 -4.21
CA ARG A 182 -12.81 -28.83 -3.76
C ARG A 182 -13.26 -29.89 -4.78
N TYR A 183 -13.19 -29.56 -6.07
CA TYR A 183 -13.51 -30.53 -7.12
C TYR A 183 -12.52 -31.71 -7.10
N ASN A 184 -11.22 -31.43 -7.14
CA ASN A 184 -10.20 -32.48 -7.18
C ASN A 184 -10.24 -33.36 -5.92
N GLU A 185 -10.54 -32.78 -4.75
CA GLU A 185 -10.82 -33.54 -3.51
C GLU A 185 -12.06 -34.44 -3.64
N CYS A 186 -13.14 -33.94 -4.24
CA CYS A 186 -14.41 -34.67 -4.37
C CYS A 186 -14.32 -35.90 -5.27
N VAL A 187 -13.44 -35.87 -6.27
CA VAL A 187 -13.20 -36.99 -7.20
C VAL A 187 -11.99 -37.84 -6.79
N ASP A 188 -11.45 -37.64 -5.57
CA ASP A 188 -10.27 -38.32 -5.04
C ASP A 188 -9.04 -38.25 -5.97
N ALA A 189 -8.90 -37.18 -6.74
CA ALA A 189 -7.77 -36.98 -7.64
C ALA A 189 -6.55 -36.46 -6.87
N PRO A 190 -5.33 -37.00 -7.12
CA PRO A 190 -4.10 -36.42 -6.57
C PRO A 190 -3.96 -34.96 -7.01
N ALA A 191 -4.03 -34.05 -6.05
CA ALA A 191 -3.95 -32.61 -6.31
C ALA A 191 -2.75 -31.98 -5.62
N VAL A 192 -2.13 -31.02 -6.30
CA VAL A 192 -1.03 -30.20 -5.78
C VAL A 192 -1.39 -28.73 -5.95
N THR A 193 -1.36 -27.99 -4.86
CA THR A 193 -1.55 -26.54 -4.86
C THR A 193 -0.23 -25.82 -4.61
N PRO A 194 0.36 -25.17 -5.62
CA PRO A 194 1.52 -24.31 -5.40
C PRO A 194 1.22 -23.19 -4.37
N LYS A 195 2.21 -22.87 -3.53
CA LYS A 195 2.11 -21.87 -2.45
C LYS A 195 1.09 -22.17 -1.35
N GLU A 196 0.74 -23.42 -1.11
CA GLU A 196 -0.22 -23.79 -0.06
C GLU A 196 0.15 -23.22 1.32
N ALA A 197 1.45 -23.23 1.66
CA ALA A 197 1.96 -22.66 2.92
C ALA A 197 1.82 -21.13 3.05
N LYS A 198 1.49 -20.40 1.98
CA LYS A 198 1.34 -18.93 2.02
C LYS A 198 -0.09 -18.55 2.36
N PRO A 199 -0.32 -17.79 3.44
CA PRO A 199 -1.67 -17.39 3.81
C PRO A 199 -2.25 -16.38 2.81
N TRP A 200 -3.57 -16.42 2.63
CA TRP A 200 -4.31 -15.43 1.85
C TRP A 200 -4.33 -14.04 2.50
N PHE A 201 -4.14 -13.98 3.81
CA PHE A 201 -4.15 -12.74 4.58
C PHE A 201 -3.18 -12.87 5.75
N LYS A 202 -2.32 -11.86 5.91
CA LYS A 202 -1.38 -11.77 7.02
C LYS A 202 -1.40 -10.35 7.58
N VAL A 203 -1.38 -10.26 8.91
CA VAL A 203 -1.20 -9.01 9.64
C VAL A 203 0.18 -9.03 10.28
N ARG A 204 0.94 -7.96 10.11
CA ARG A 204 2.18 -7.72 10.85
C ARG A 204 1.97 -6.56 11.81
N PRO A 205 1.57 -6.83 13.06
CA PRO A 205 1.41 -5.79 14.07
C PRO A 205 2.76 -5.22 14.48
N ALA A 206 2.74 -3.97 14.92
CA ALA A 206 3.93 -3.21 15.20
C ALA A 206 3.71 -2.14 16.26
N ILE A 207 4.79 -1.85 16.97
CA ILE A 207 4.90 -0.66 17.82
C ILE A 207 5.85 0.32 17.14
N ALA A 208 5.51 1.60 17.16
CA ALA A 208 6.32 2.62 16.51
C ALA A 208 6.22 3.95 17.24
N GLY A 209 7.28 4.73 17.13
CA GLY A 209 7.34 6.09 17.65
C GLY A 209 8.51 6.86 17.04
N GLY A 210 8.72 8.06 17.52
CA GLY A 210 9.83 8.89 17.09
C GLY A 210 9.55 10.36 17.28
N VAL A 211 10.07 11.18 16.37
CA VAL A 211 10.02 12.64 16.47
C VAL A 211 9.15 13.21 15.35
N LEU A 212 8.24 14.10 15.72
CA LEU A 212 7.37 14.86 14.85
C LEU A 212 7.80 16.33 14.87
N LEU A 213 8.08 16.86 13.68
CA LEU A 213 8.26 18.28 13.42
C LEU A 213 7.00 18.80 12.74
N SER A 214 6.32 19.78 13.32
CA SER A 214 5.06 20.31 12.82
C SER A 214 5.12 21.82 12.64
N ASN A 215 4.72 22.28 11.46
CA ASN A 215 4.55 23.70 11.16
C ASN A 215 3.07 24.00 11.00
N LEU A 216 2.59 25.03 11.68
CA LEU A 216 1.24 25.57 11.55
C LEU A 216 1.33 26.91 10.81
N GLU A 217 0.51 27.07 9.79
CA GLU A 217 0.41 28.30 8.99
C GLU A 217 -1.07 28.68 8.89
N PHE A 218 -1.38 29.97 9.05
CA PHE A 218 -2.71 30.52 8.85
C PHE A 218 -2.75 31.38 7.58
N ASP A 219 -3.92 31.43 6.93
CA ASP A 219 -4.14 32.36 5.83
C ASP A 219 -4.30 33.78 6.40
N GLU A 220 -3.70 34.76 5.72
CA GLU A 220 -3.85 36.17 6.12
C GLU A 220 -5.32 36.59 6.04
N HIS A 221 -5.82 37.20 7.12
CA HIS A 221 -7.21 37.65 7.18
C HIS A 221 -7.38 38.87 8.10
N PRO A 222 -8.10 39.93 7.69
CA PRO A 222 -8.20 41.18 8.45
C PRO A 222 -8.82 41.05 9.85
N TYR A 223 -9.67 40.04 10.07
CA TYR A 223 -10.31 39.77 11.37
C TYR A 223 -9.51 38.79 12.25
N TYR A 224 -8.40 38.26 11.75
CA TYR A 224 -7.52 37.31 12.46
C TYR A 224 -6.06 37.76 12.33
N ASP A 225 -5.83 39.06 12.45
CA ASP A 225 -4.50 39.67 12.37
C ASP A 225 -3.55 39.15 13.46
N HIS A 226 -4.06 38.81 14.64
CA HIS A 226 -3.35 38.11 15.71
C HIS A 226 -2.79 36.74 15.30
N LEU A 227 -3.30 36.13 14.23
CA LEU A 227 -2.85 34.84 13.68
C LEU A 227 -2.00 34.99 12.41
N SER A 228 -1.79 36.20 11.92
CA SER A 228 -1.00 36.49 10.69
C SER A 228 0.52 36.30 10.86
N GLY A 229 0.99 36.17 12.10
CA GLY A 229 2.40 36.02 12.44
C GLY A 229 2.98 34.64 12.11
N THR A 230 4.27 34.50 12.36
CA THR A 230 4.95 33.20 12.22
C THR A 230 4.76 32.37 13.49
N PHE A 231 4.25 31.16 13.33
CA PHE A 231 4.23 30.17 14.41
C PHE A 231 5.55 29.39 14.45
N GLU A 232 6.07 29.19 15.65
CA GLU A 232 7.22 28.35 15.89
C GLU A 232 6.93 26.89 15.51
N ARG A 233 7.95 26.23 14.95
CA ARG A 233 7.86 24.82 14.61
C ARG A 233 7.80 23.97 15.88
N ALA A 234 6.67 23.30 16.08
CA ALA A 234 6.49 22.37 17.17
C ALA A 234 7.34 21.11 16.96
N THR A 235 8.12 20.72 17.97
CA THR A 235 8.92 19.48 17.97
C THR A 235 8.49 18.61 19.14
N MET A 236 7.96 17.42 18.86
CA MET A 236 7.38 16.56 19.89
C MET A 236 7.65 15.08 19.63
N PRO A 237 7.74 14.25 20.68
CA PRO A 237 7.68 12.81 20.51
C PRO A 237 6.27 12.37 20.08
N PHE A 238 6.20 11.24 19.38
CA PHE A 238 4.96 10.52 19.16
C PHE A 238 5.20 9.02 19.34
N PHE A 239 4.15 8.28 19.67
CA PHE A 239 4.19 6.83 19.82
C PHE A 239 2.83 6.23 19.49
N GLY A 240 2.81 4.95 19.15
CA GLY A 240 1.58 4.30 18.76
C GLY A 240 1.74 2.88 18.25
N LEU A 241 0.63 2.37 17.75
CA LEU A 241 0.52 1.03 17.19
C LEU A 241 0.31 1.15 15.68
N SER A 242 0.90 0.21 14.93
CA SER A 242 0.64 0.09 13.51
C SER A 242 0.51 -1.38 13.09
N GLY A 243 -0.07 -1.60 11.92
CA GLY A 243 -0.23 -2.91 11.34
C GLY A 243 -0.11 -2.85 9.83
N ASP A 244 0.69 -3.75 9.27
CA ASP A 244 0.70 -4.01 7.83
C ASP A 244 -0.22 -5.19 7.52
N PHE A 245 -1.17 -4.94 6.62
CA PHE A 245 -2.14 -5.91 6.12
C PHE A 245 -1.74 -6.28 4.70
N LEU A 246 -1.45 -7.56 4.45
CA LEU A 246 -0.97 -8.04 3.16
C LEU A 246 -1.50 -9.43 2.81
N SER A 247 -1.35 -9.80 1.54
CA SER A 247 -1.69 -11.14 1.04
C SER A 247 -0.44 -11.79 0.42
N PRO A 248 0.38 -12.52 1.21
CA PRO A 248 1.61 -13.15 0.70
C PRO A 248 1.39 -14.07 -0.51
N ARG A 249 0.18 -14.61 -0.68
CA ARG A 249 -0.17 -15.48 -1.82
C ARG A 249 -0.40 -14.70 -3.13
N ILE A 250 -0.83 -13.44 -3.03
CA ILE A 250 -1.05 -12.53 -4.16
C ILE A 250 0.21 -11.69 -4.44
N SER A 251 0.72 -11.01 -3.42
CA SER A 251 1.97 -10.24 -3.48
C SER A 251 2.66 -10.20 -2.13
N GLU A 252 3.98 -10.34 -2.16
CA GLU A 252 4.86 -10.14 -1.01
C GLU A 252 5.33 -8.69 -0.87
N ARG A 253 5.08 -7.86 -1.89
CA ARG A 253 5.60 -6.49 -2.00
C ARG A 253 4.59 -5.43 -1.57
N PHE A 254 3.30 -5.67 -1.81
CA PHE A 254 2.23 -4.73 -1.47
C PHE A 254 1.64 -5.01 -0.09
N SER A 255 1.47 -3.94 0.70
CA SER A 255 0.69 -3.98 1.94
C SER A 255 -0.13 -2.70 2.11
N VAL A 256 -1.18 -2.79 2.92
CA VAL A 256 -1.91 -1.64 3.45
C VAL A 256 -1.42 -1.41 4.87
N ASN A 257 -0.90 -0.21 5.15
CA ASN A 257 -0.46 0.19 6.48
C ASN A 257 -1.57 1.00 7.16
N ILE A 258 -1.94 0.63 8.38
CA ILE A 258 -2.86 1.39 9.24
C ILE A 258 -2.17 1.60 10.59
N ALA A 259 -2.26 2.80 11.15
CA ALA A 259 -1.70 3.09 12.46
C ALA A 259 -2.61 3.98 13.31
N ALA A 260 -2.31 4.05 14.60
CA ALA A 260 -2.84 5.03 15.53
C ALA A 260 -1.68 5.58 16.37
N PHE A 261 -1.41 6.88 16.24
CA PHE A 261 -0.32 7.58 16.93
C PHE A 261 -0.85 8.67 17.85
N PHE A 262 -0.35 8.72 19.08
CA PHE A 262 -0.56 9.83 19.99
C PHE A 262 0.58 10.84 19.89
N SER A 263 0.25 12.11 19.95
CA SER A 263 1.21 13.23 20.08
C SER A 263 0.53 14.41 20.77
N ALA A 264 1.31 15.27 21.42
CA ALA A 264 0.83 16.53 21.99
C ALA A 264 1.58 17.70 21.36
N ALA A 265 0.92 18.39 20.43
CA ALA A 265 1.49 19.52 19.73
C ALA A 265 1.29 20.81 20.52
N LYS A 266 2.33 21.64 20.59
CA LYS A 266 2.31 22.98 21.15
C LYS A 266 2.82 23.95 20.11
N TYR A 267 2.04 24.95 19.74
CA TYR A 267 2.45 26.00 18.81
C TYR A 267 2.42 27.33 19.52
N ASN A 268 3.48 28.10 19.37
CA ASN A 268 3.57 29.45 19.89
C ASN A 268 3.71 30.39 18.69
N GLY A 269 2.87 31.40 18.60
CA GLY A 269 2.87 32.42 17.56
C GLY A 269 3.17 33.78 18.16
N TYR A 270 3.92 34.59 17.42
CA TYR A 270 4.11 36.00 17.72
C TYR A 270 3.87 36.82 16.46
N THR A 271 3.11 37.90 16.59
CA THR A 271 2.94 38.91 15.55
C THR A 271 3.03 40.30 16.14
N ASN A 272 3.52 41.25 15.35
CA ASN A 272 3.65 42.64 15.74
C ASN A 272 3.15 43.53 14.59
N ILE A 273 2.17 44.38 14.91
CA ILE A 273 1.46 45.22 13.96
C ILE A 273 1.67 46.68 14.35
N TYR A 274 2.11 47.47 13.37
CA TYR A 274 2.39 48.90 13.55
C TYR A 274 1.27 49.75 12.93
N TYR A 275 0.63 50.56 13.76
CA TYR A 275 -0.30 51.61 13.35
C TYR A 275 0.30 52.99 13.63
N LEU A 276 -0.32 54.04 13.10
CA LEU A 276 0.13 55.41 13.36
C LEU A 276 0.00 55.73 14.86
N GLY A 277 1.15 55.80 15.56
CA GLY A 277 1.21 56.08 17.00
C GLY A 277 0.86 54.91 17.91
N ALA A 278 0.65 53.70 17.36
CA ALA A 278 0.32 52.50 18.13
C ALA A 278 1.13 51.29 17.68
N THR A 279 1.54 50.44 18.62
CA THR A 279 2.12 49.11 18.36
C THR A 279 1.23 48.07 19.03
N ILE A 280 0.84 47.03 18.30
CA ILE A 280 0.08 45.90 18.84
C ILE A 280 0.92 44.63 18.71
N GLU A 281 1.19 44.00 19.84
CA GLU A 281 1.88 42.72 19.91
C GLU A 281 0.86 41.63 20.27
N HIS A 282 0.85 40.52 19.54
CA HIS A 282 0.03 39.36 19.89
C HIS A 282 0.92 38.14 20.11
N TRP A 283 0.67 37.43 21.20
CA TRP A 283 1.22 36.11 21.50
C TRP A 283 0.07 35.11 21.53
N VAL A 284 0.23 34.01 20.80
CA VAL A 284 -0.80 32.99 20.67
C VAL A 284 -0.21 31.62 20.95
N ASP A 285 -0.73 30.93 21.96
CA ASP A 285 -0.34 29.56 22.31
C ASP A 285 -1.46 28.59 21.94
N ILE A 286 -1.13 27.45 21.34
CA ILE A 286 -2.11 26.44 20.91
C ILE A 286 -1.63 25.05 21.34
N ASP A 287 -2.43 24.40 22.19
CA ASP A 287 -2.16 23.08 22.77
C ASP A 287 -3.13 22.03 22.21
N LEU A 288 -2.58 21.02 21.50
CA LEU A 288 -3.33 20.00 20.76
C LEU A 288 -2.81 18.58 21.07
N PRO A 289 -3.22 17.98 22.19
CA PRO A 289 -3.12 16.54 22.37
C PRO A 289 -4.04 15.86 21.36
N GLN A 290 -3.50 14.95 20.57
CA GLN A 290 -4.18 14.40 19.39
C GLN A 290 -3.86 12.93 19.15
N ILE A 291 -4.85 12.22 18.58
CA ILE A 291 -4.70 10.89 18.02
C ILE A 291 -4.75 11.00 16.51
N LYS A 292 -3.72 10.48 15.86
CA LYS A 292 -3.59 10.47 14.41
C LYS A 292 -3.72 9.04 13.87
N VAL A 293 -4.62 8.87 12.92
CA VAL A 293 -4.89 7.60 12.23
C VAL A 293 -4.50 7.74 10.76
N PRO A 294 -3.23 7.44 10.40
CA PRO A 294 -2.83 7.35 9.00
C PRO A 294 -3.16 5.97 8.43
N MET A 295 -3.62 5.96 7.18
CA MET A 295 -3.83 4.76 6.40
C MET A 295 -3.24 4.94 5.00
N GLY A 296 -2.58 3.93 4.45
CA GLY A 296 -1.97 4.05 3.14
C GLY A 296 -1.46 2.75 2.55
N PHE A 297 -1.06 2.82 1.28
CA PHE A 297 -0.46 1.71 0.55
C PHE A 297 1.06 1.77 0.69
N ARG A 298 1.69 0.60 0.83
CA ARG A 298 3.15 0.43 0.91
C ARG A 298 3.60 -0.54 -0.16
N TYR A 299 4.67 -0.18 -0.86
CA TYR A 299 5.40 -1.07 -1.77
C TYR A 299 6.81 -1.31 -1.22
N THR A 300 7.12 -2.57 -0.93
CA THR A 300 8.42 -3.00 -0.41
C THR A 300 9.27 -3.55 -1.56
N PHE A 301 10.45 -2.96 -1.75
CA PHE A 301 11.43 -3.44 -2.71
C PHE A 301 12.20 -4.62 -2.11
N PRO A 302 12.32 -5.74 -2.82
CA PRO A 302 13.16 -6.84 -2.38
C PRO A 302 14.63 -6.43 -2.59
N ALA A 303 15.38 -6.34 -1.50
CA ALA A 303 16.80 -5.96 -1.52
C ALA A 303 17.61 -6.78 -0.49
N GLY A 304 17.34 -8.08 -0.44
CA GLY A 304 18.05 -9.01 0.46
C GLY A 304 17.87 -8.65 1.94
N GLY A 305 18.97 -8.39 2.65
CA GLY A 305 18.97 -8.18 4.10
C GLY A 305 18.37 -6.84 4.58
N VAL A 306 18.28 -5.82 3.72
CA VAL A 306 17.65 -4.53 4.02
C VAL A 306 16.67 -4.23 2.90
N MET A 307 15.40 -4.07 3.23
CA MET A 307 14.33 -3.89 2.26
C MET A 307 13.83 -2.44 2.30
N PRO A 308 14.16 -1.60 1.31
CA PRO A 308 13.54 -0.29 1.15
C PRO A 308 12.05 -0.42 0.86
N TYR A 309 11.29 0.60 1.23
CA TYR A 309 9.90 0.72 0.85
C TYR A 309 9.51 2.18 0.63
N ILE A 310 8.46 2.36 -0.16
CA ILE A 310 7.75 3.63 -0.30
C ILE A 310 6.31 3.44 0.16
N ASN A 311 5.71 4.50 0.70
CA ASN A 311 4.31 4.48 1.10
C ASN A 311 3.65 5.83 0.92
N ALA A 312 2.35 5.82 0.69
CA ALA A 312 1.54 7.03 0.57
C ALA A 312 0.10 6.74 0.97
N GLY A 313 -0.60 7.76 1.43
CA GLY A 313 -2.00 7.59 1.82
C GLY A 313 -2.62 8.85 2.40
N ILE A 314 -3.66 8.62 3.19
CA ILE A 314 -4.45 9.66 3.85
C ILE A 314 -4.32 9.53 5.37
N SER A 315 -4.65 10.61 6.06
CA SER A 315 -4.57 10.70 7.51
C SER A 315 -5.78 11.44 8.05
N SER A 316 -6.29 10.96 9.18
CA SER A 316 -7.26 11.68 10.00
C SER A 316 -6.63 11.94 11.36
N THR A 317 -6.75 13.17 11.84
CA THR A 317 -6.25 13.58 13.16
C THR A 317 -7.42 14.02 14.00
N PHE A 318 -7.50 13.54 15.24
CA PHE A 318 -8.56 13.85 16.19
C PHE A 318 -7.94 14.56 17.38
N HIS A 319 -8.38 15.79 17.64
CA HIS A 319 -7.92 16.57 18.77
C HIS A 319 -8.69 16.15 20.02
N LEU A 320 -7.98 15.67 21.04
CA LEU A 320 -8.55 15.19 22.29
C LEU A 320 -8.93 16.35 23.21
N ASP A 321 -8.13 17.40 23.16
CA ASP A 321 -8.35 18.69 23.81
C ASP A 321 -8.02 19.79 22.80
N ARG A 322 -8.64 20.96 22.97
CA ARG A 322 -8.56 22.08 22.03
C ARG A 322 -8.41 23.36 22.83
N LYS A 323 -7.17 23.68 23.18
CA LYS A 323 -6.85 24.88 23.96
C LYS A 323 -6.07 25.84 23.08
N SER A 324 -6.48 27.09 23.13
CA SER A 324 -5.72 28.20 22.58
C SER A 324 -5.73 29.33 23.58
N HIS A 325 -4.65 30.08 23.67
CA HIS A 325 -4.54 31.23 24.55
C HIS A 325 -4.02 32.40 23.73
N TRP A 326 -4.53 33.59 23.98
CA TRP A 326 -4.16 34.80 23.26
C TRP A 326 -3.91 35.95 24.22
N LEU A 327 -2.68 36.44 24.21
CA LEU A 327 -2.29 37.66 24.92
C LEU A 327 -2.06 38.78 23.89
N GLU A 328 -2.73 39.90 24.09
CA GLU A 328 -2.61 41.11 23.29
C GLU A 328 -2.00 42.22 24.14
N ARG A 329 -0.94 42.86 23.63
CA ARG A 329 -0.35 44.05 24.25
C ARG A 329 -0.48 45.22 23.29
N TRP A 330 -1.19 46.24 23.73
CA TRP A 330 -1.39 47.46 22.98
C TRP A 330 -0.59 48.61 23.60
N GLU A 331 0.31 49.20 22.84
CA GLU A 331 1.05 50.40 23.23
C GLU A 331 0.62 51.59 22.37
N TYR A 332 0.01 52.61 22.98
CA TYR A 332 -0.43 53.82 22.30
C TYR A 332 0.04 55.06 23.07
N ASN A 333 0.80 55.93 22.41
CA ASN A 333 1.36 57.16 23.01
C ASN A 333 2.01 56.95 24.40
N GLY A 334 2.76 55.86 24.58
CA GLY A 334 3.46 55.53 25.82
C GLY A 334 2.59 54.89 26.93
N THR A 335 1.30 54.68 26.68
CA THR A 335 0.43 53.89 27.56
C THR A 335 0.36 52.44 27.07
N VAL A 336 0.55 51.48 27.97
CA VAL A 336 0.50 50.05 27.67
C VAL A 336 -0.75 49.43 28.29
N THR A 337 -1.53 48.73 27.48
CA THR A 337 -2.67 47.90 27.88
C THR A 337 -2.36 46.44 27.53
N ILE A 338 -2.72 45.51 28.42
CA ILE A 338 -2.59 44.06 28.18
C ILE A 338 -4.00 43.47 28.31
N ASP A 339 -4.40 42.71 27.31
CA ASP A 339 -5.64 41.93 27.29
C ASP A 339 -5.30 40.45 27.12
N GLU A 340 -6.04 39.59 27.83
CA GLU A 340 -5.78 38.15 27.90
C GLU A 340 -7.08 37.40 27.62
N LYS A 341 -7.04 36.51 26.62
CA LYS A 341 -8.21 35.78 26.13
C LYS A 341 -7.93 34.28 26.13
N ASP A 342 -8.90 33.53 26.65
CA ASP A 342 -8.86 32.07 26.73
C ASP A 342 -9.15 31.35 25.39
N GLU A 343 -9.44 32.09 24.32
CA GLU A 343 -9.67 31.51 23.00
C GLU A 343 -9.12 32.44 21.91
N ALA A 344 -8.06 32.00 21.23
CA ALA A 344 -7.50 32.71 20.07
C ALA A 344 -8.32 32.45 18.80
N LEU A 345 -8.87 31.25 18.66
CA LEU A 345 -9.74 30.85 17.57
C LEU A 345 -10.55 29.61 17.93
N LYS A 346 -11.64 29.41 17.18
CA LYS A 346 -12.38 28.17 17.22
C LYS A 346 -11.62 27.06 16.47
N ILE A 347 -11.16 26.06 17.22
CA ILE A 347 -10.39 24.93 16.69
C ILE A 347 -11.32 23.78 16.25
N LYS A 348 -11.15 23.34 15.01
CA LYS A 348 -11.81 22.14 14.45
C LYS A 348 -11.57 20.92 15.35
N ALA A 349 -12.55 20.02 15.43
CA ALA A 349 -12.39 18.76 16.19
C ALA A 349 -11.44 17.76 15.51
N SER A 350 -11.31 17.83 14.19
CA SER A 350 -10.49 16.90 13.42
C SER A 350 -9.84 17.58 12.21
N GLN A 351 -8.82 16.90 11.69
CA GLN A 351 -8.11 17.29 10.48
C GLN A 351 -8.03 16.09 9.54
N THR A 352 -7.96 16.38 8.25
CA THR A 352 -7.69 15.40 7.22
C THR A 352 -6.50 15.84 6.38
N GLY A 353 -5.75 14.88 5.88
CA GLY A 353 -4.55 15.18 5.11
C GLY A 353 -4.08 14.01 4.29
N TRP A 354 -3.11 14.29 3.43
CA TRP A 354 -2.40 13.29 2.65
C TRP A 354 -0.95 13.22 3.13
N TRP A 355 -0.33 12.07 2.93
CA TRP A 355 1.05 11.84 3.33
C TRP A 355 1.78 10.92 2.35
N GLY A 356 3.10 11.08 2.31
CA GLY A 356 4.02 10.24 1.56
C GLY A 356 5.28 9.98 2.39
N GLY A 357 5.85 8.79 2.27
CA GLY A 357 7.00 8.39 3.05
C GLY A 357 7.91 7.40 2.31
N VAL A 358 9.14 7.35 2.80
CA VAL A 358 10.15 6.40 2.38
C VAL A 358 10.78 5.80 3.62
N GLY A 359 11.07 4.50 3.57
CA GLY A 359 11.66 3.81 4.72
C GLY A 359 12.45 2.59 4.32
N ILE A 360 13.05 1.98 5.33
CA ILE A 360 13.79 0.72 5.22
C ILE A 360 13.35 -0.21 6.34
N GLN A 361 13.35 -1.50 6.06
CA GLN A 361 13.09 -2.53 7.06
C GLN A 361 14.17 -3.62 7.01
N LYS A 362 14.56 -4.12 8.18
CA LYS A 362 15.60 -5.14 8.35
C LYS A 362 15.09 -6.24 9.29
N PRO A 363 15.03 -7.50 8.82
CA PRO A 363 14.77 -8.64 9.68
C PRO A 363 15.83 -8.79 10.77
N ILE A 364 15.40 -9.02 12.01
CA ILE A 364 16.25 -9.37 13.15
C ILE A 364 15.79 -10.70 13.72
N GLY A 365 16.57 -11.75 13.47
CA GLY A 365 16.20 -13.13 13.77
C GLY A 365 14.92 -13.55 13.04
N ASP A 366 14.20 -14.50 13.64
CA ASP A 366 13.03 -15.12 13.00
C ASP A 366 11.70 -14.47 13.35
N LYS A 367 11.67 -13.59 14.36
CA LYS A 367 10.42 -13.04 14.92
C LYS A 367 10.20 -11.56 14.65
N PHE A 368 11.26 -10.77 14.44
CA PHE A 368 11.16 -9.32 14.41
C PHE A 368 11.69 -8.73 13.11
N VAL A 369 11.15 -7.58 12.74
CA VAL A 369 11.67 -6.72 11.67
C VAL A 369 11.73 -5.29 12.23
N LEU A 370 12.92 -4.72 12.31
CA LEU A 370 13.06 -3.29 12.61
C LEU A 370 12.77 -2.49 11.35
N PHE A 371 12.16 -1.32 11.51
CA PHE A 371 12.00 -0.38 10.41
C PHE A 371 12.26 1.06 10.85
N GLY A 372 12.69 1.86 9.89
CA GLY A 372 12.85 3.31 10.00
C GLY A 372 12.20 4.00 8.81
N GLU A 373 11.50 5.11 9.04
CA GLU A 373 10.74 5.83 8.02
C GLU A 373 10.90 7.35 8.17
N VAL A 374 10.97 8.05 7.04
CA VAL A 374 10.76 9.49 6.98
C VAL A 374 9.45 9.73 6.24
N ARG A 375 8.53 10.47 6.87
CA ARG A 375 7.21 10.76 6.32
C ARG A 375 6.95 12.27 6.28
N TYR A 376 6.46 12.74 5.15
CA TYR A 376 5.88 14.08 5.00
C TYR A 376 4.36 13.98 4.95
N GLU A 377 3.66 14.91 5.60
CA GLU A 377 2.21 15.01 5.61
C GLU A 377 1.78 16.47 5.55
N ARG A 378 0.66 16.74 4.88
CA ARG A 378 -0.02 18.02 4.88
C ARG A 378 -1.50 17.84 5.20
N THR A 379 -2.03 18.63 6.13
CA THR A 379 -3.44 18.61 6.55
C THR A 379 -4.16 19.93 6.24
N ASP A 380 -5.49 19.92 6.34
CA ASP A 380 -6.37 21.09 6.23
C ASP A 380 -6.39 22.00 7.48
N GLY A 381 -5.42 21.83 8.38
CA GLY A 381 -5.17 22.71 9.51
C GLY A 381 -6.20 22.61 10.64
N ILE A 382 -6.27 23.66 11.48
CA ILE A 382 -7.13 23.73 12.68
C ILE A 382 -8.24 24.79 12.61
N ALA A 383 -8.10 25.80 11.75
CA ALA A 383 -9.06 26.89 11.64
C ALA A 383 -10.42 26.39 11.14
N GLU A 384 -11.47 26.64 11.90
CA GLU A 384 -12.85 26.35 11.50
C GLU A 384 -13.37 27.49 10.60
N SER A 385 -13.62 27.20 9.32
CA SER A 385 -14.29 28.15 8.42
C SER A 385 -15.79 28.16 8.74
N PHE A 386 -16.20 28.87 9.78
CA PHE A 386 -17.63 29.07 10.01
C PHE A 386 -18.18 30.04 8.96
N LEU A 387 -19.33 29.69 8.39
CA LEU A 387 -20.10 30.41 7.37
C LEU A 387 -20.09 31.96 7.57
N GLN A 388 -19.15 32.67 6.94
CA GLN A 388 -19.22 34.11 6.64
C GLN A 388 -18.10 34.56 5.69
N ALA A 389 -18.32 35.72 5.05
CA ALA A 389 -17.88 36.16 3.72
C ALA A 389 -16.38 36.03 3.37
N GLU A 390 -16.09 35.95 2.07
CA GLU A 390 -14.73 35.93 1.51
C GLU A 390 -13.86 37.09 2.01
N PRO A 391 -12.53 36.86 2.17
CA PRO A 391 -11.81 35.61 1.95
C PRO A 391 -12.01 34.59 3.08
N ARG A 392 -12.04 33.28 2.75
CA ARG A 392 -12.17 32.23 3.77
C ARG A 392 -10.90 32.17 4.62
N PHE A 393 -11.03 32.37 5.92
CA PHE A 393 -9.95 32.11 6.87
C PHE A 393 -9.67 30.60 6.97
N GLY A 394 -8.43 30.22 6.71
CA GLY A 394 -7.97 28.85 6.71
C GLY A 394 -6.64 28.69 7.43
N SER A 395 -6.21 27.43 7.54
CA SER A 395 -4.90 27.10 8.08
C SER A 395 -4.42 25.80 7.44
N THR A 396 -3.12 25.57 7.49
CA THR A 396 -2.52 24.31 7.08
C THR A 396 -1.51 23.85 8.10
N ILE A 397 -1.41 22.53 8.29
CA ILE A 397 -0.34 21.94 9.08
C ILE A 397 0.50 21.04 8.18
N SER A 398 1.81 21.27 8.19
CA SER A 398 2.80 20.45 7.50
C SER A 398 3.67 19.73 8.51
N ASN A 399 3.74 18.40 8.40
CA ASN A 399 4.42 17.52 9.33
C ASN A 399 5.58 16.79 8.64
N VAL A 400 6.72 16.71 9.31
CA VAL A 400 7.81 15.77 8.99
C VAL A 400 7.99 14.83 10.18
N ARG A 401 7.83 13.53 9.96
CA ARG A 401 8.00 12.49 10.98
C ARG A 401 9.19 11.61 10.68
N PHE A 402 9.99 11.37 11.71
CA PHE A 402 10.99 10.32 11.74
C PHE A 402 10.44 9.21 12.61
N VAL A 403 10.15 8.07 12.00
CA VAL A 403 9.52 6.91 12.65
C VAL A 403 10.55 5.80 12.80
N ILE A 404 10.60 5.19 13.98
CA ILE A 404 11.31 3.93 14.22
C ILE A 404 10.30 2.97 14.86
N GLY A 405 10.34 1.71 14.46
CA GLY A 405 9.44 0.71 15.01
C GLY A 405 9.92 -0.73 14.81
N VAL A 406 9.14 -1.64 15.39
CA VAL A 406 9.37 -3.08 15.33
C VAL A 406 8.09 -3.77 14.90
N ASN A 407 8.15 -4.52 13.80
CA ASN A 407 7.09 -5.40 13.34
C ASN A 407 7.31 -6.83 13.88
N LEU A 408 6.22 -7.53 14.16
CA LEU A 408 6.19 -8.99 14.29
C LEU A 408 6.08 -9.63 12.90
N LYS A 409 6.88 -10.68 12.64
CA LYS A 409 7.12 -11.22 11.29
C LYS A 409 5.92 -11.87 10.60
#